data_AF-A0A1B6LQV6-F1
#
_entry.id   AF-A0A1B6LQV6-F1
#
_cell.length_a   1.000
_cell.length_b   1.000
_cell.length_c   1.000
_cell.angle_alpha   90.00
_cell.angle_beta   90.00
_cell.angle_gamma   90.00
#
_symmetry.space_group_name_H-M   'P 1'
#
loop_
_entity.id
_entity.type
_entity.pdbx_description
1 polymer ?
#
loop_
_entity_poly.entity_id
_entity_poly.type
_entity_poly.pdbx_seq_one_letter_code
_entity_poly.pdbx_strand_id
1 'polypeptide(L)'
;MLVGLMAVLLGWGGLCLCYGFVLLSSPAAAGGPRLFEPSAACHYSYQATLLLNEADPGRGKDVGFQVAAELLVETVWQSASSPQNKLLKLKLSNPKLSIKSRKAPFFSSSSLDEWVI
;
A
#
# COMPACT_ATOMS: atom_id res chain seq x y z
N MET A 1 52.93 -11.37 -26.90
CA MET A 1 51.94 -10.28 -27.08
C MET A 1 50.59 -10.76 -27.62
N LEU A 2 50.53 -11.68 -28.58
CA LEU A 2 49.26 -12.13 -29.21
C LEU A 2 48.30 -12.86 -28.25
N VAL A 3 48.82 -13.63 -27.30
CA VAL A 3 48.02 -14.41 -26.32
C VAL A 3 47.31 -13.52 -25.30
N GLY A 4 47.95 -12.42 -24.87
CA GLY A 4 47.34 -11.45 -23.94
C GLY A 4 46.19 -10.65 -24.58
N LEU A 5 46.30 -10.33 -25.87
CA LEU A 5 45.26 -9.60 -26.61
C LEU A 5 43.99 -10.45 -26.79
N MET A 6 44.15 -11.76 -27.05
CA MET A 6 43.01 -12.68 -27.19
C MET A 6 42.30 -12.94 -25.85
N ALA A 7 43.04 -12.99 -24.74
CA ALA A 7 42.46 -13.14 -23.40
C ALA A 7 41.61 -11.93 -22.98
N VAL A 8 42.03 -10.71 -23.34
CA VAL A 8 41.29 -9.47 -23.07
C VAL A 8 40.00 -9.40 -23.90
N LEU A 9 40.05 -9.81 -25.17
CA LEU A 9 38.87 -9.82 -26.05
C LEU A 9 37.82 -10.87 -25.64
N LEU A 10 38.26 -12.05 -25.19
CA LEU A 10 37.37 -13.11 -24.68
C LEU A 10 36.80 -12.76 -23.30
N GLY A 11 37.58 -12.12 -22.42
CA GLY A 11 37.12 -11.67 -21.10
C GLY A 11 36.07 -10.56 -21.16
N TRP A 12 36.24 -9.58 -22.06
CA TRP A 12 35.27 -8.50 -22.23
C TRP A 12 34.00 -8.95 -22.95
N GLY A 13 34.11 -9.83 -23.96
CA GLY A 13 32.97 -10.40 -24.66
C GLY A 13 32.11 -11.30 -23.78
N GLY A 14 32.75 -12.12 -22.94
CA GLY A 14 32.07 -13.01 -21.97
C GLY A 14 31.33 -12.23 -20.89
N LEU A 15 31.92 -11.17 -20.34
CA LEU A 15 31.23 -10.30 -19.38
C LEU A 15 30.00 -9.64 -20.02
N CYS A 16 30.14 -9.12 -21.25
CA CYS A 16 29.06 -8.42 -21.94
C CYS A 16 27.85 -9.34 -22.24
N LEU A 17 28.11 -10.59 -22.62
CA LEU A 17 27.07 -11.60 -22.86
C LEU A 17 26.30 -11.98 -21.59
N CYS A 18 27.00 -12.10 -20.45
CA CYS A 18 26.38 -12.41 -19.17
C CYS A 18 25.49 -11.27 -18.65
N TYR A 19 25.92 -10.01 -18.76
CA TYR A 19 25.11 -8.85 -18.37
C TYR A 19 23.93 -8.61 -19.33
N GLY A 20 24.12 -8.83 -20.64
CA GLY A 20 23.05 -8.73 -21.63
C GLY A 20 21.94 -9.77 -21.42
N PHE A 21 22.29 -11.02 -21.09
CA PHE A 21 21.30 -12.06 -20.81
C PHE A 21 20.53 -11.81 -19.51
N VAL A 22 21.16 -11.26 -18.47
CA VAL A 22 20.46 -10.89 -17.22
C VAL A 22 19.45 -9.76 -17.45
N LEU A 23 19.77 -8.78 -18.29
CA LEU A 23 18.82 -7.72 -18.64
C LEU A 23 17.67 -8.20 -19.54
N LEU A 24 17.91 -9.22 -20.38
CA LEU A 24 16.89 -9.82 -21.26
C LEU A 24 16.00 -10.85 -20.53
N SER A 25 16.53 -11.56 -19.53
CA SER A 25 15.83 -12.59 -18.75
C SER A 25 15.16 -12.06 -17.49
N SER A 26 15.51 -10.86 -17.05
CA SER A 26 14.74 -10.17 -16.02
C SER A 26 13.37 -9.84 -16.59
N PRO A 27 12.25 -10.26 -15.97
CA PRO A 27 10.94 -9.86 -16.42
C PRO A 27 10.90 -8.33 -16.35
N ALA A 28 10.92 -7.68 -17.52
CA ALA A 28 10.59 -6.28 -17.60
C ALA A 28 9.19 -6.16 -16.99
N ALA A 29 9.11 -5.57 -15.80
CA ALA A 29 7.85 -5.24 -15.15
C ALA A 29 7.19 -4.08 -15.95
N ALA A 30 6.92 -4.32 -17.23
CA ALA A 30 6.29 -3.40 -18.16
C ALA A 30 4.78 -3.27 -17.90
N GLY A 31 4.27 -3.98 -16.90
CA GLY A 31 2.92 -3.80 -16.36
C GLY A 31 3.00 -3.75 -14.85
N GLY A 32 2.73 -2.57 -14.26
CA GLY A 32 2.40 -2.49 -12.84
C GLY A 32 1.22 -3.41 -12.51
N PRO A 33 1.03 -3.78 -11.24
CA PRO A 33 -0.03 -4.71 -10.84
C PRO A 33 -1.38 -4.27 -11.41
N ARG A 34 -2.12 -5.20 -12.02
CA ARG A 34 -3.49 -4.99 -12.49
C ARG A 34 -4.43 -4.86 -11.29
N LEU A 35 -4.41 -3.69 -10.67
CA LEU A 35 -5.26 -3.34 -9.54
C LEU A 35 -6.61 -2.83 -10.05
N PHE A 36 -7.70 -3.20 -9.37
CA PHE A 36 -9.06 -2.70 -9.62
C PHE A 36 -9.55 -2.98 -11.05
N GLU A 37 -9.67 -4.25 -11.41
CA GLU A 37 -10.24 -4.66 -12.71
C GLU A 37 -11.72 -4.25 -12.83
N PRO A 38 -12.21 -3.83 -14.02
CA PRO A 38 -13.55 -3.25 -14.20
C PRO A 38 -14.73 -4.10 -13.72
N SER A 39 -14.59 -5.42 -13.74
CA SER A 39 -15.65 -6.34 -13.31
C SER A 39 -15.67 -6.61 -11.80
N ALA A 40 -14.66 -6.15 -11.06
CA ALA A 40 -14.48 -6.47 -9.66
C ALA A 40 -14.74 -5.24 -8.77
N ALA A 41 -15.71 -5.37 -7.87
CA ALA A 41 -15.82 -4.50 -6.71
C ALA A 41 -14.98 -5.10 -5.58
N CYS A 42 -14.07 -4.31 -5.00
CA CYS A 42 -13.22 -4.73 -3.90
C CYS A 42 -13.77 -4.19 -2.58
N HIS A 43 -14.02 -5.09 -1.62
CA HIS A 43 -14.43 -4.75 -0.27
C HIS A 43 -13.22 -4.75 0.67
N TYR A 44 -13.06 -3.68 1.44
CA TYR A 44 -11.98 -3.49 2.40
C TYR A 44 -12.54 -3.13 3.77
N SER A 45 -11.82 -3.55 4.81
CA SER A 45 -11.97 -2.98 6.15
C SER A 45 -11.10 -1.73 6.24
N TYR A 46 -11.71 -0.57 6.47
CA TYR A 46 -11.03 0.71 6.60
C TYR A 46 -10.88 1.10 8.06
N GLN A 47 -9.68 1.49 8.46
CA GLN A 47 -9.39 1.96 9.80
C GLN A 47 -8.42 3.15 9.73
N ALA A 48 -8.78 4.26 10.36
CA ALA A 48 -7.93 5.42 10.51
C ALA A 48 -7.92 5.85 11.98
N THR A 49 -6.73 5.89 12.58
CA THR A 49 -6.53 6.22 13.99
C THR A 49 -5.63 7.43 14.10
N LEU A 50 -6.07 8.43 14.87
CA LEU A 50 -5.27 9.60 15.23
C LEU A 50 -5.10 9.61 16.74
N LEU A 51 -3.85 9.56 17.19
CA LEU A 51 -3.47 9.65 18.59
C LEU A 51 -2.57 10.87 18.79
N LEU A 52 -2.89 11.64 19.83
CA LEU A 52 -2.12 12.78 20.30
C LEU A 52 -1.65 12.46 21.71
N ASN A 53 -0.33 12.56 21.92
CA ASN A 53 0.28 12.42 23.24
C ASN A 53 1.05 13.69 23.58
N GLU A 54 1.22 13.93 24.87
CA GLU A 54 2.13 14.94 25.40
C GLU A 54 3.59 14.46 25.21
N ALA A 55 4.53 15.39 25.10
CA ALA A 55 5.93 15.08 24.77
C ALA A 55 6.67 14.28 25.87
N ASP A 56 6.08 14.15 27.06
CA ASP A 56 6.66 13.44 28.20
C ASP A 56 6.03 12.04 28.34
N PRO A 57 6.72 10.96 27.90
CA PRO A 57 6.16 9.60 27.78
C PRO A 57 5.78 8.93 29.11
N GLY A 58 5.93 9.59 30.25
CA GLY A 58 5.53 9.08 31.57
C GLY A 58 4.35 9.82 32.24
N ARG A 59 3.90 10.96 31.69
CA ARG A 59 2.93 11.85 32.36
C ARG A 59 1.68 12.16 31.54
N GLY A 60 1.75 12.01 30.21
CA GLY A 60 0.65 12.22 29.28
C GLY A 60 -0.27 11.00 29.13
N LYS A 61 -1.59 11.22 29.10
CA LYS A 61 -2.56 10.23 28.61
C LYS A 61 -2.88 10.54 27.16
N ASP A 62 -2.80 9.56 26.26
CA ASP A 62 -3.16 9.79 24.86
C ASP A 62 -4.64 10.15 24.72
N VAL A 63 -4.91 11.15 23.89
CA VAL A 63 -6.24 11.48 23.40
C VAL A 63 -6.27 11.29 21.91
N GLY A 64 -7.43 10.95 21.36
CA GLY A 64 -7.50 10.65 19.96
C GLY A 64 -8.87 10.16 19.54
N PHE A 65 -8.93 9.78 18.28
CA PHE A 65 -10.11 9.14 17.73
C PHE A 65 -9.71 8.12 16.70
N GLN A 66 -10.62 7.19 16.47
CA GLN A 66 -10.52 6.19 15.45
C GLN A 66 -11.81 6.15 14.66
N VAL A 67 -11.67 6.10 13.34
CA VAL A 67 -12.76 5.83 12.40
C VAL A 67 -12.53 4.43 11.84
N ALA A 68 -13.50 3.55 12.05
CA ALA A 68 -13.58 2.25 11.39
C ALA A 68 -14.77 2.25 10.43
N ALA A 69 -14.62 1.68 9.24
CA ALA A 69 -15.69 1.59 8.26
C ALA A 69 -15.46 0.42 7.31
N GLU A 70 -16.48 0.07 6.55
CA GLU A 70 -16.33 -0.77 5.36
C GLU A 70 -16.10 0.15 4.15
N LEU A 71 -15.12 -0.17 3.32
CA LEU A 71 -14.79 0.58 2.11
C LEU A 71 -15.02 -0.30 0.88
N LEU A 72 -15.91 0.13 0.00
CA LEU A 72 -16.10 -0.45 -1.32
C LEU A 72 -15.35 0.39 -2.35
N VAL A 73 -14.53 -0.27 -3.17
CA VAL A 73 -13.83 0.35 -4.31
C VAL A 73 -14.32 -0.33 -5.58
N GLU A 74 -14.90 0.47 -6.48
CA GLU A 74 -15.43 0.01 -7.77
C GLU A 74 -14.74 0.75 -8.91
N THR A 75 -14.35 0.04 -9.96
CA THR A 75 -13.89 0.69 -11.20
C THR A 75 -15.11 1.00 -12.06
N VAL A 76 -15.42 2.30 -12.20
CA VAL A 76 -16.59 2.74 -12.99
C VAL A 76 -16.26 3.00 -14.44
N TRP A 77 -14.97 3.18 -14.76
CA TRP A 77 -14.48 3.37 -16.12
C TRP A 77 -12.99 3.05 -16.22
N GLN A 78 -12.55 2.59 -17.39
CA GLN A 78 -11.14 2.37 -17.73
C GLN A 78 -10.92 2.74 -19.20
N SER A 79 -9.80 3.39 -19.49
CA SER A 79 -9.41 3.70 -20.87
C SER A 79 -9.06 2.44 -21.65
N ALA A 80 -9.58 2.30 -22.87
CA ALA A 80 -9.22 1.23 -23.80
C ALA A 80 -7.77 1.32 -24.29
N SER A 81 -7.22 2.54 -24.37
CA SER A 81 -5.85 2.78 -24.85
C SER A 81 -4.79 2.76 -23.75
N SER A 82 -5.20 2.96 -22.49
CA SER A 82 -4.30 2.97 -21.35
C SER A 82 -4.96 2.31 -20.14
N PRO A 83 -4.70 1.02 -19.89
CA PRO A 83 -5.32 0.28 -18.79
C PRO A 83 -5.03 0.85 -17.39
N GLN A 84 -4.00 1.67 -17.23
CA GLN A 84 -3.67 2.34 -15.96
C GLN A 84 -4.53 3.60 -15.72
N ASN A 85 -5.16 4.13 -16.76
CA ASN A 85 -6.08 5.25 -16.65
C ASN A 85 -7.48 4.74 -16.32
N LYS A 86 -7.82 4.76 -15.03
CA LYS A 86 -9.07 4.25 -14.47
C LYS A 86 -9.76 5.32 -13.63
N LEU A 87 -11.09 5.30 -13.62
CA LEU A 87 -11.90 6.06 -12.67
C LEU A 87 -12.45 5.09 -11.63
N LEU A 88 -12.15 5.38 -10.36
CA LEU A 88 -12.60 4.60 -9.22
C LEU A 88 -13.69 5.35 -8.47
N LYS A 89 -14.70 4.62 -8.03
CA LYS A 89 -15.72 5.07 -7.08
C LYS A 89 -15.44 4.43 -5.74
N LEU A 90 -15.30 5.26 -4.71
CA LEU A 90 -15.10 4.83 -3.33
C LEU A 90 -16.38 5.09 -2.55
N LYS A 91 -16.84 4.09 -1.80
CA LYS A 91 -18.01 4.21 -0.93
C LYS A 91 -17.67 3.68 0.46
N LEU A 92 -17.78 4.55 1.46
CA LEU A 92 -17.71 4.16 2.86
C LEU A 92 -19.10 3.77 3.36
N SER A 93 -19.20 2.62 4.00
CA SER A 93 -20.42 2.12 4.66
C SER A 93 -20.14 1.79 6.12
N ASN A 94 -21.19 1.83 6.94
CA ASN A 94 -21.14 1.50 8.36
C ASN A 94 -20.02 2.21 9.16
N PRO A 95 -19.83 3.54 9.02
CA PRO A 95 -18.77 4.23 9.74
C PRO A 95 -19.03 4.24 11.25
N LYS A 96 -18.02 3.86 12.02
CA LYS A 96 -18.00 3.85 13.48
C LYS A 96 -16.89 4.76 13.98
N LEU A 97 -17.25 5.72 14.83
CA LEU A 97 -16.32 6.64 15.47
C LEU A 97 -16.09 6.21 16.92
N SER A 98 -14.83 5.96 17.28
CA SER A 98 -14.42 5.70 18.67
C SER A 98 -13.55 6.87 19.14
N ILE A 99 -13.84 7.43 20.30
CA ILE A 99 -13.12 8.58 20.85
C ILE A 99 -12.40 8.15 22.13
N LYS A 100 -11.09 8.35 22.18
CA LYS A 100 -10.27 8.24 23.39
C LYS A 100 -10.10 9.65 23.95
N SER A 101 -10.76 9.94 25.07
CA SER A 101 -10.71 11.25 25.73
C SER A 101 -10.47 11.11 27.22
N ARG A 102 -9.87 12.15 27.83
CA ARG A 102 -9.65 12.26 29.28
C ARG A 102 -10.96 12.32 30.07
N LYS A 103 -12.05 12.77 29.44
CA LYS A 103 -13.35 13.06 30.10
C LYS A 103 -14.50 12.87 29.11
N ALA A 104 -14.68 11.67 28.56
CA ALA A 104 -15.84 11.40 27.70
C ALA A 104 -17.12 11.41 28.56
N PRO A 105 -18.18 12.18 28.20
CA PRO A 105 -19.50 11.91 28.74
C PRO A 105 -19.89 10.48 28.38
N PHE A 106 -20.45 9.75 29.35
CA PHE A 106 -20.85 8.36 29.20
C PHE A 106 -21.95 8.26 28.14
N PHE A 107 -21.56 8.01 26.90
CA PHE A 107 -22.46 7.57 25.84
C PHE A 107 -22.16 6.09 25.59
N SER A 108 -22.94 5.23 26.23
CA SER A 108 -22.83 3.79 26.04
C SER A 108 -23.27 3.43 24.63
N SER A 109 -22.35 2.96 23.80
CA SER A 109 -22.65 1.88 22.85
C SER A 109 -21.57 0.83 22.97
N SER A 110 -21.88 -0.17 23.80
CA SER A 110 -21.38 -1.56 23.84
C SER A 110 -19.99 -1.85 23.23
N SER A 111 -19.08 -2.19 24.15
CA SER A 111 -18.06 -3.24 24.06
C SER A 111 -17.58 -3.65 22.67
N LEU A 112 -16.42 -3.12 22.29
CA LEU A 112 -15.37 -3.96 21.71
C LEU A 112 -14.09 -3.55 22.43
N ASP A 113 -13.73 -4.42 23.38
CA ASP A 113 -12.38 -4.74 23.83
C ASP A 113 -11.34 -3.64 23.63
N GLU A 114 -10.98 -3.03 24.77
CA GLU A 114 -9.62 -2.66 25.13
C GLU A 114 -8.63 -2.78 23.96
N TRP A 115 -8.37 -1.67 23.27
CA TRP A 115 -7.38 -1.60 22.21
C TRP A 115 -6.00 -1.99 22.78
N VAL A 116 -5.67 -3.28 22.65
CA VAL A 116 -4.39 -3.89 22.94
C VAL A 116 -3.32 -3.15 22.14
N ILE A 117 -2.31 -2.68 22.86
CA ILE A 117 -1.01 -2.25 22.33
C ILE A 117 -0.09 -3.46 22.34
#